data_AF-A0A3B8Z2N8-F1
#
_entry.id   AF-A0A3B8Z2N8-F1
#
_cell.length_a   1.000
_cell.length_b   1.000
_cell.length_c   1.000
_cell.angle_alpha   90.00
_cell.angle_beta   90.00
_cell.angle_gamma   90.00
#
_symmetry.space_group_name_H-M   'P 1'
#
loop_
_entity.id
_entity.type
_entity.pdbx_description
1 polymer ?
#
loop_
_entity_poly.entity_id
_entity_poly.type
_entity_poly.pdbx_seq_one_letter_code
_entity_poly.pdbx_strand_id
1 'polypeptide(L)'
;AAETWGTVGSRFSYPAGLDKLLPGGLVFCGPIVLGLAFLGTMSPSRDSFRPDLRKASIFAFLLILWSSLYRTQIPGTEIHIPSLLSIVRAVVPGADSVRALAAVANQAGFPAALLAGYGAHVLLSRVNVRQAGVLTLLLALLILGVRSYGPVTRPLFGHLLRIDAISMRPAEEDLQIYGSDLDGPILEVPTYFKSGQLQRLDPGRFLLMGAWNPKVTSTCYNSFATPLQQQIADIAETLSDPRSAQALASLGFRTLVVHESADRAIQMPSDAELAEAGFDFISQGETVRVFRMPAAPATIQDPRNLELTKVSLQPGKPAGQNILNTRFRNSSDHSWLHPQPFRPTGVVAHWTSLESDEDFQADAVGMLPVALGPGQSSEVQWETELPDEGSWQLELSLRDGQFLGIGRLDFQNR
;
A
#
# COMPACT_ATOMS: atom_id res chain seq x y z
N ALA A 1 7.47 -12.07 18.55
CA ALA A 1 7.87 -11.74 17.16
C ALA A 1 6.78 -12.18 16.17
N ALA A 2 6.36 -13.45 16.16
CA ALA A 2 5.27 -13.92 15.28
C ALA A 2 3.93 -13.18 15.49
N GLU A 3 3.54 -12.82 16.72
CA GLU A 3 2.31 -12.06 16.98
C GLU A 3 2.35 -10.61 16.46
N THR A 4 3.50 -9.94 16.56
CA THR A 4 3.66 -8.55 16.11
C THR A 4 3.75 -8.47 14.59
N TRP A 5 4.50 -9.37 13.96
CA TRP A 5 4.72 -9.40 12.51
C TRP A 5 3.63 -10.17 11.75
N GLY A 6 2.91 -11.08 12.41
CA GLY A 6 1.81 -11.86 11.81
C GLY A 6 0.66 -10.97 11.34
N THR A 7 0.42 -9.83 12.00
CA THR A 7 -0.58 -8.85 11.55
C THR A 7 -0.19 -8.16 10.23
N VAL A 8 1.09 -8.18 9.86
CA VAL A 8 1.65 -7.62 8.62
C VAL A 8 1.95 -8.73 7.59
N GLY A 9 1.91 -9.99 8.02
CA GLY A 9 2.03 -11.16 7.15
C GLY A 9 0.95 -11.14 6.09
N SER A 10 1.22 -11.78 4.94
CA SER A 10 0.34 -11.82 3.74
C SER A 10 0.18 -10.51 2.96
N ARG A 11 0.71 -9.37 3.44
CA ARG A 11 0.65 -8.07 2.75
C ARG A 11 1.67 -7.98 1.62
N PHE A 12 1.31 -8.54 0.47
CA PHE A 12 2.19 -8.68 -0.68
C PHE A 12 2.57 -7.31 -1.27
N SER A 13 3.83 -6.91 -1.16
CA SER A 13 4.37 -5.86 -2.03
C SER A 13 4.62 -6.43 -3.40
N TYR A 14 4.04 -5.82 -4.43
CA TYR A 14 4.19 -6.25 -5.81
C TYR A 14 5.65 -6.06 -6.27
N PRO A 15 6.42 -7.14 -6.56
CA PRO A 15 7.66 -7.03 -7.32
C PRO A 15 7.43 -6.34 -8.66
N ALA A 16 8.50 -5.86 -9.27
CA ALA A 16 8.45 -5.37 -10.64
C ALA A 16 8.15 -6.52 -11.62
N GLY A 17 7.40 -6.23 -12.68
CA GLY A 17 7.39 -7.08 -13.87
C GLY A 17 8.62 -6.83 -14.73
N LEU A 18 8.95 -7.80 -15.59
CA LEU A 18 10.04 -7.65 -16.56
C LEU A 18 9.83 -6.45 -17.50
N ASP A 19 8.57 -6.06 -17.76
CA ASP A 19 8.21 -4.87 -18.53
C ASP A 19 8.85 -3.60 -17.96
N LYS A 20 9.09 -3.54 -16.65
CA LYS A 20 9.72 -2.39 -15.99
C LYS A 20 11.21 -2.25 -16.29
N LEU A 21 11.86 -3.31 -16.76
CA LEU A 21 13.27 -3.36 -17.15
C LEU A 21 13.48 -3.19 -18.66
N LEU A 22 12.41 -3.08 -19.45
CA LEU A 22 12.46 -2.89 -20.90
C LEU A 22 12.25 -1.41 -21.27
N PRO A 23 12.53 -0.98 -22.51
CA PRO A 23 12.17 0.35 -22.98
C PRO A 23 10.70 0.67 -22.69
N GLY A 24 10.43 1.80 -22.04
CA GLY A 24 9.13 2.22 -21.52
C GLY A 24 8.95 1.96 -20.03
N GLY A 25 9.76 1.07 -19.45
CA GLY A 25 9.78 0.79 -18.02
C GLY A 25 10.52 1.84 -17.20
N LEU A 26 10.05 2.06 -15.97
CA LEU A 26 10.60 3.06 -15.04
C LEU A 26 12.03 2.75 -14.56
N VAL A 27 12.46 1.49 -14.68
CA VAL A 27 13.73 0.99 -14.13
C VAL A 27 14.77 0.77 -15.25
N PHE A 28 14.37 0.98 -16.50
CA PHE A 28 15.23 0.72 -17.64
C PHE A 28 16.44 1.67 -17.67
N CYS A 29 17.64 1.08 -17.61
CA CYS A 29 18.90 1.82 -17.54
C CYS A 29 19.36 2.43 -18.88
N GLY A 30 18.66 2.12 -19.98
CA GLY A 30 18.97 2.61 -21.31
C GLY A 30 19.92 1.71 -22.08
N PRO A 31 19.82 1.70 -23.42
CA PRO A 31 20.60 0.80 -24.27
C PRO A 31 22.10 1.13 -24.25
N ILE A 32 22.48 2.40 -24.04
CA ILE A 32 23.89 2.81 -23.97
C ILE A 32 24.56 2.20 -22.73
N VAL A 33 23.93 2.32 -21.56
CA VAL A 33 24.46 1.77 -20.31
C VAL A 33 24.53 0.25 -20.40
N LEU A 34 23.49 -0.40 -20.94
CA LEU A 34 23.48 -1.85 -21.10
C LEU A 34 24.56 -2.33 -22.09
N GLY A 35 24.74 -1.64 -23.22
CA GLY A 35 25.78 -1.96 -24.20
C GLY A 35 27.18 -1.82 -23.61
N LEU A 36 27.45 -0.73 -22.88
CA LEU A 36 28.72 -0.55 -22.18
C LEU A 36 28.90 -1.58 -21.05
N ALA A 37 27.85 -1.88 -20.28
CA ALA A 37 27.91 -2.88 -19.23
C ALA A 37 28.27 -4.26 -19.79
N PHE A 38 27.67 -4.64 -20.92
CA PHE A 38 27.99 -5.85 -21.66
C PHE A 38 29.46 -5.88 -22.11
N LEU A 39 29.98 -4.79 -22.67
CA LEU A 39 31.42 -4.70 -22.99
C LEU A 39 32.31 -4.83 -21.74
N GLY A 40 31.87 -4.28 -20.61
CA GLY A 40 32.57 -4.37 -19.34
C GLY A 40 32.68 -5.79 -18.80
N THR A 41 31.67 -6.64 -19.00
CA THR A 41 31.71 -8.05 -18.60
C THR A 41 32.68 -8.87 -19.45
N MET A 42 32.92 -8.47 -20.70
CA MET A 42 33.85 -9.13 -21.62
C MET A 42 35.31 -8.68 -21.45
N SER A 43 35.59 -7.67 -20.64
CA SER A 43 36.96 -7.19 -20.42
C SER A 43 37.84 -8.29 -19.80
N PRO A 44 39.05 -8.56 -20.31
CA PRO A 44 39.96 -9.48 -19.65
C PRO A 44 40.36 -8.96 -18.26
N SER A 45 40.40 -9.84 -17.24
CA SER A 45 40.97 -9.49 -15.93
C SER A 45 42.48 -9.35 -16.09
N ARG A 46 43.01 -8.15 -15.84
CA ARG A 46 44.47 -7.91 -15.92
C ARG A 46 45.18 -8.09 -14.58
N ASP A 47 44.47 -8.02 -13.47
CA ASP A 47 45.02 -8.25 -12.12
C ASP A 47 44.44 -9.52 -11.51
N SER A 48 45.30 -10.48 -11.18
CA SER A 48 44.96 -11.71 -10.46
C SER A 48 44.92 -11.52 -8.93
N PHE A 49 45.48 -10.42 -8.41
CA PHE A 49 45.65 -10.20 -6.97
C PHE A 49 44.58 -9.30 -6.32
N ARG A 50 43.69 -8.69 -7.10
CA ARG A 50 42.60 -7.84 -6.57
C ARG A 50 41.25 -8.50 -6.80
N PRO A 51 40.28 -8.36 -5.86
CA PRO A 51 38.92 -8.82 -6.07
C PRO A 51 38.36 -8.21 -7.35
N ASP A 52 37.86 -9.06 -8.25
CA ASP A 52 37.26 -8.62 -9.50
C ASP A 52 35.87 -8.02 -9.24
N LEU A 53 35.81 -6.69 -9.08
CA LEU A 53 34.57 -5.96 -8.84
C LEU A 53 33.53 -6.16 -9.95
N ARG A 54 33.92 -6.59 -11.15
CA ARG A 54 32.97 -6.90 -12.23
C ARG A 54 32.11 -8.10 -11.88
N LYS A 55 32.74 -9.17 -11.37
CA LYS A 55 32.01 -10.38 -10.93
C LYS A 55 31.07 -10.05 -9.78
N ALA A 56 31.54 -9.27 -8.81
CA ALA A 56 30.71 -8.78 -7.71
C ALA A 56 29.52 -7.94 -8.22
N SER A 57 29.74 -7.09 -9.22
CA SER A 57 28.70 -6.22 -9.77
C SER A 57 27.70 -6.97 -10.65
N ILE A 58 28.15 -7.96 -11.44
CA ILE A 58 27.26 -8.88 -12.17
C ILE A 58 26.39 -9.64 -11.17
N PHE A 59 27.00 -10.19 -10.13
CA PHE A 59 26.26 -10.90 -9.08
C PHE A 59 25.27 -9.98 -8.37
N ALA A 60 25.68 -8.76 -7.97
CA ALA A 60 24.81 -7.78 -7.34
C ALA A 60 23.65 -7.38 -8.26
N PHE A 61 23.90 -7.14 -9.55
CA PHE A 61 22.87 -6.84 -10.54
C PHE A 61 21.85 -7.98 -10.65
N LEU A 62 22.33 -9.21 -10.86
CA LEU A 62 21.46 -10.40 -10.97
C LEU A 62 20.68 -10.64 -9.68
N LEU A 63 21.30 -10.45 -8.52
CA LEU A 63 20.66 -10.61 -7.21
C LEU A 63 19.55 -9.56 -7.02
N ILE A 64 19.83 -8.29 -7.31
CA ILE A 64 18.84 -7.21 -7.24
C ILE A 64 17.67 -7.49 -8.20
N LEU A 65 17.95 -7.92 -9.43
CA LEU A 65 16.89 -8.29 -10.38
C LEU A 65 16.07 -9.48 -9.87
N TRP A 66 16.71 -10.54 -9.41
CA TRP A 66 16.01 -11.73 -8.91
C TRP A 66 15.18 -11.46 -7.64
N SER A 67 15.65 -10.57 -6.77
CA SER A 67 14.90 -10.08 -5.61
C SER A 67 13.73 -9.20 -6.00
N SER A 68 13.86 -8.39 -7.05
CA SER A 68 12.88 -7.37 -7.40
C SER A 68 11.83 -7.82 -8.42
N LEU A 69 12.04 -8.95 -9.09
CA LEU A 69 11.13 -9.48 -10.10
C LEU A 69 10.13 -10.49 -9.54
N TYR A 70 8.96 -10.56 -10.17
CA TYR A 70 7.99 -11.64 -9.97
C TYR A 70 8.54 -13.01 -10.39
N ARG A 71 7.74 -14.07 -10.20
CA ARG A 71 7.98 -15.36 -10.85
C ARG A 71 8.27 -15.11 -12.33
N THR A 72 9.49 -15.41 -12.74
CA THR A 72 9.95 -15.14 -14.10
C THR A 72 9.89 -16.44 -14.87
N GLN A 73 9.04 -16.50 -15.89
CA GLN A 73 9.00 -17.61 -16.82
C GLN A 73 10.25 -17.57 -17.69
N ILE A 74 10.95 -18.71 -17.81
CA ILE A 74 12.08 -18.81 -18.74
C ILE A 74 11.50 -18.80 -20.16
N PRO A 75 11.88 -17.84 -21.02
CA PRO A 75 11.31 -17.71 -22.36
C PRO A 75 11.35 -19.01 -23.15
N GLY A 76 10.23 -19.39 -23.75
CA GLY A 76 10.10 -20.63 -24.54
C GLY A 76 9.93 -21.91 -23.71
N THR A 77 9.72 -21.82 -22.40
CA THR A 77 9.48 -22.97 -21.51
C THR A 77 8.32 -22.70 -20.55
N GLU A 78 7.76 -23.73 -19.92
CA GLU A 78 6.79 -23.60 -18.82
C GLU A 78 7.46 -23.46 -17.44
N ILE A 79 8.80 -23.40 -17.40
CA ILE A 79 9.55 -23.32 -16.15
C ILE A 79 9.49 -21.89 -15.61
N HIS A 80 9.06 -21.77 -14.35
CA HIS A 80 8.98 -20.50 -13.63
C HIS A 80 10.04 -20.45 -12.53
N ILE A 81 10.91 -19.44 -12.59
CA ILE A 81 11.89 -19.18 -11.53
C ILE A 81 11.16 -18.37 -10.43
N PRO A 82 11.08 -18.87 -9.19
CA PRO A 82 10.48 -18.12 -8.09
C PRO A 82 11.31 -16.88 -7.77
N SER A 83 10.68 -15.79 -7.34
CA SER A 83 11.41 -14.62 -6.84
C SER A 83 12.25 -15.00 -5.62
N LEU A 84 13.42 -14.38 -5.45
CA LEU A 84 14.29 -14.68 -4.30
C LEU A 84 13.57 -14.40 -2.97
N LEU A 85 12.75 -13.36 -2.91
CA LEU A 85 11.97 -13.04 -1.71
C LEU A 85 10.93 -14.10 -1.38
N SER A 86 10.35 -14.78 -2.38
CA SER A 86 9.45 -15.91 -2.14
C SER A 86 10.15 -17.12 -1.52
N ILE A 87 11.47 -17.27 -1.75
CA ILE A 87 12.28 -18.29 -1.09
C ILE A 87 12.66 -17.83 0.32
N VAL A 88 13.14 -16.59 0.45
CA VAL A 88 13.62 -16.03 1.71
C VAL A 88 12.51 -15.94 2.76
N ARG A 89 11.27 -15.60 2.38
CA ARG A 89 10.13 -15.51 3.32
C ARG A 89 9.83 -16.82 4.06
N ALA A 90 10.20 -17.98 3.48
CA ALA A 90 10.01 -19.26 4.14
C ALA A 90 10.95 -19.47 5.33
N VAL A 91 12.06 -18.72 5.37
CA VAL A 91 13.16 -18.90 6.34
C VAL A 91 13.35 -17.66 7.21
N VAL A 92 12.99 -16.47 6.71
CA VAL A 92 13.17 -15.19 7.40
C VAL A 92 11.78 -14.58 7.69
N PRO A 93 11.30 -14.69 8.94
CA PRO A 93 10.05 -14.06 9.37
C PRO A 93 10.06 -12.56 9.09
N GLY A 94 8.98 -12.05 8.48
CA GLY A 94 8.84 -10.63 8.14
C GLY A 94 9.53 -10.22 6.83
N ALA A 95 10.19 -11.11 6.09
CA ALA A 95 10.71 -10.76 4.76
C ALA A 95 9.59 -10.43 3.75
N ASP A 96 8.39 -10.93 3.98
CA ASP A 96 7.16 -10.56 3.27
C ASP A 96 6.61 -9.18 3.67
N SER A 97 7.09 -8.63 4.79
CA SER A 97 6.80 -7.26 5.24
C SER A 97 7.75 -6.21 4.64
N VAL A 98 8.62 -6.57 3.69
CA VAL A 98 9.44 -5.59 2.96
C VAL A 98 8.62 -4.93 1.86
N ARG A 99 8.69 -3.60 1.79
CA ARG A 99 7.84 -2.80 0.89
C ARG A 99 8.55 -2.21 -0.28
N ALA A 100 7.73 -1.84 -1.26
CA ALA A 100 8.18 -1.26 -2.51
C ALA A 100 9.29 -2.11 -3.13
N LEU A 101 9.07 -3.44 -3.23
CA LEU A 101 10.04 -4.36 -3.80
C LEU A 101 10.41 -3.99 -5.23
N ALA A 102 9.46 -3.42 -5.98
CA ALA A 102 9.75 -2.82 -7.28
C ALA A 102 10.79 -1.67 -7.20
N ALA A 103 10.89 -0.91 -6.10
CA ALA A 103 11.91 0.11 -5.91
C ALA A 103 13.30 -0.47 -5.66
N VAL A 104 13.42 -1.74 -5.22
CA VAL A 104 14.71 -2.44 -5.20
C VAL A 104 15.27 -2.56 -6.63
N ALA A 105 14.39 -2.73 -7.63
CA ALA A 105 14.81 -2.78 -9.02
C ALA A 105 15.51 -1.48 -9.45
N ASN A 106 15.12 -0.31 -8.92
CA ASN A 106 15.78 0.98 -9.20
C ASN A 106 17.27 0.95 -8.85
N GLN A 107 17.68 0.09 -7.92
CA GLN A 107 19.07 -0.05 -7.51
C GLN A 107 19.91 -0.85 -8.52
N ALA A 108 19.30 -1.56 -9.47
CA ALA A 108 20.02 -2.30 -10.51
C ALA A 108 20.84 -1.36 -11.43
N GLY A 109 20.45 -0.08 -11.50
CA GLY A 109 21.20 0.93 -12.23
C GLY A 109 22.61 1.16 -11.72
N PHE A 110 22.87 1.00 -10.41
CA PHE A 110 24.20 1.19 -9.84
C PHE A 110 25.24 0.17 -10.31
N PRO A 111 25.04 -1.15 -10.15
CA PRO A 111 26.00 -2.13 -10.67
C PRO A 111 26.07 -2.11 -12.20
N ALA A 112 24.97 -1.80 -12.90
CA ALA A 112 24.99 -1.61 -14.35
C ALA A 112 25.89 -0.42 -14.76
N ALA A 113 25.81 0.71 -14.05
CA ALA A 113 26.66 1.87 -14.31
C ALA A 113 28.14 1.58 -14.03
N LEU A 114 28.45 0.82 -12.98
CA LEU A 114 29.82 0.41 -12.67
C LEU A 114 30.38 -0.52 -13.75
N LEU A 115 29.60 -1.50 -14.22
CA LEU A 115 29.97 -2.34 -15.36
C LEU A 115 30.14 -1.51 -16.65
N ALA A 116 29.27 -0.52 -16.87
CA ALA A 116 29.41 0.39 -18.00
C ALA A 116 30.71 1.20 -17.94
N GLY A 117 31.16 1.58 -16.74
CA GLY A 117 32.48 2.19 -16.53
C GLY A 117 33.62 1.29 -16.99
N TYR A 118 33.57 -0.01 -16.68
CA TYR A 118 34.54 -0.98 -17.22
C TYR A 118 34.47 -1.10 -18.75
N GLY A 119 33.27 -1.11 -19.33
CA GLY A 119 33.12 -1.13 -20.79
C GLY A 119 33.68 0.12 -21.46
N ALA A 120 33.45 1.30 -20.88
CA ALA A 120 34.07 2.54 -21.33
C ALA A 120 35.60 2.45 -21.24
N HIS A 121 36.14 1.91 -20.14
CA HIS A 121 37.58 1.67 -20.01
C HIS A 121 38.14 0.75 -21.09
N VAL A 122 37.43 -0.33 -21.46
CA VAL A 122 37.82 -1.21 -22.57
C VAL A 122 37.96 -0.41 -23.87
N LEU A 123 36.97 0.42 -24.21
CA LEU A 123 37.00 1.23 -25.43
C LEU A 123 38.16 2.24 -25.40
N LEU A 124 38.34 2.91 -24.26
CA LEU A 124 39.37 3.93 -24.08
C LEU A 124 40.79 3.35 -24.08
N SER A 125 40.97 2.10 -23.63
CA SER A 125 42.26 1.41 -23.64
C SER A 125 42.77 1.02 -25.03
N ARG A 126 41.92 1.14 -26.06
CA ARG A 126 42.26 0.82 -27.47
C ARG A 126 42.81 2.01 -28.24
N VAL A 127 42.83 3.19 -27.64
CA VAL A 127 43.21 4.44 -28.30
C VAL A 127 44.31 5.15 -27.52
N ASN A 128 45.00 6.11 -28.14
CA ASN A 128 46.01 6.89 -27.43
C ASN A 128 45.35 7.89 -26.45
N VAL A 129 46.13 8.49 -25.54
CA VAL A 129 45.60 9.37 -24.47
C VAL A 129 44.77 10.55 -24.99
N ARG A 130 45.14 11.14 -26.13
CA ARG A 130 44.40 12.26 -26.73
C ARG A 130 43.05 11.79 -27.28
N GLN A 131 43.06 10.68 -28.01
CA GLN A 131 41.86 10.05 -28.54
C GLN A 131 40.95 9.54 -27.42
N ALA A 132 41.52 9.04 -26.32
CA ALA A 132 40.77 8.63 -25.13
C ALA A 132 40.01 9.83 -24.55
N GLY A 133 40.67 10.98 -24.36
CA GLY A 133 40.01 12.21 -23.91
C GLY A 133 38.84 12.63 -24.81
N VAL A 134 39.03 12.59 -26.13
CA VAL A 134 37.97 12.88 -27.10
C VAL A 134 36.83 11.87 -27.01
N LEU A 135 37.13 10.57 -26.94
CA LEU A 135 36.11 9.53 -26.85
C LEU A 135 35.34 9.60 -25.54
N THR A 136 35.99 9.90 -24.42
CA THR A 136 35.33 10.15 -23.14
C THR A 136 34.35 11.33 -23.25
N LEU A 137 34.78 12.44 -23.85
CA LEU A 137 33.92 13.59 -24.07
C LEU A 137 32.73 13.23 -24.96
N LEU A 138 32.95 12.50 -26.07
CA LEU A 138 31.88 12.05 -26.96
C LEU A 138 30.90 11.11 -26.26
N LEU A 139 31.37 10.17 -25.43
CA LEU A 139 30.51 9.29 -24.65
C LEU A 139 29.70 10.07 -23.61
N ALA A 140 30.32 11.02 -22.92
CA ALA A 140 29.63 11.88 -21.97
C ALA A 140 28.55 12.74 -22.66
N LEU A 141 28.88 13.35 -23.81
CA LEU A 141 27.96 14.11 -24.63
C LEU A 141 26.84 13.24 -25.21
N LEU A 142 27.13 11.99 -25.59
CA LEU A 142 26.12 11.05 -26.05
C LEU A 142 25.14 10.71 -24.92
N ILE A 143 25.65 10.37 -23.73
CA ILE A 143 24.81 10.07 -22.57
C ILE A 143 23.95 11.28 -22.20
N LEU A 144 24.53 12.48 -22.14
CA LEU A 144 23.82 13.70 -21.81
C LEU A 144 22.81 14.10 -22.91
N GLY A 145 23.24 14.02 -24.18
CA GLY A 145 22.45 14.39 -25.34
C GLY A 145 21.26 13.46 -25.55
N VAL A 146 21.44 12.16 -25.37
CA VAL A 146 20.35 11.18 -25.42
C VAL A 146 19.31 11.42 -24.34
N ARG A 147 19.70 11.92 -23.16
CA ARG A 147 18.74 12.28 -22.10
C ARG A 147 18.02 13.61 -22.39
N SER A 148 18.69 14.54 -23.07
CA SER A 148 18.22 15.91 -23.26
C SER A 148 17.43 16.12 -24.56
N TYR A 149 17.59 15.24 -25.55
CA TYR A 149 16.96 15.39 -26.88
C TYR A 149 15.82 14.39 -27.09
N GLY A 150 14.60 14.84 -26.80
CA GLY A 150 13.37 14.03 -26.82
C GLY A 150 13.16 13.12 -28.04
N PRO A 151 13.45 13.57 -29.29
CA PRO A 151 13.34 12.72 -30.49
C PRO A 151 14.24 11.48 -30.46
N VAL A 152 15.35 11.50 -29.72
CA VAL A 152 16.23 10.34 -29.51
C VAL A 152 15.90 9.62 -28.19
N THR A 153 15.54 10.35 -27.14
CA THR A 153 15.21 9.75 -25.83
C THR A 153 14.00 8.81 -25.94
N ARG A 154 12.89 9.27 -26.53
CA ARG A 154 11.63 8.52 -26.60
C ARG A 154 11.76 7.16 -27.29
N PRO A 155 12.40 7.00 -28.46
CA PRO A 155 12.57 5.67 -29.06
C PRO A 155 13.53 4.77 -28.28
N LEU A 156 14.55 5.33 -27.61
CA LEU A 156 15.52 4.52 -26.86
C LEU A 156 14.98 4.07 -25.49
N PHE A 157 14.24 4.93 -24.80
CA PHE A 157 13.77 4.69 -23.42
C PHE A 157 12.26 4.45 -23.31
N GLY A 158 11.51 4.59 -24.41
CA GLY A 158 10.03 4.53 -24.42
C GLY A 158 9.32 5.75 -23.82
N HIS A 159 10.04 6.64 -23.15
CA HIS A 159 9.51 7.87 -22.54
C HIS A 159 10.57 8.98 -22.53
N LEU A 160 10.18 10.20 -22.17
CA LEU A 160 11.12 11.31 -22.00
C LEU A 160 11.76 11.23 -20.61
N LEU A 161 13.08 11.40 -20.53
CA LEU A 161 13.83 11.47 -19.27
C LEU A 161 13.91 12.92 -18.79
N ARG A 162 12.77 13.50 -18.45
CA ARG A 162 12.72 14.87 -17.93
C ARG A 162 13.09 14.87 -16.45
N ILE A 163 14.03 15.74 -16.10
CA ILE A 163 14.23 16.14 -14.70
C ILE A 163 13.43 17.44 -14.56
N ASP A 164 12.23 17.33 -14.02
CA ASP A 164 11.41 18.48 -13.73
C ASP A 164 11.65 18.88 -12.27
N ALA A 165 12.01 20.14 -12.04
CA ALA A 165 12.02 20.73 -10.71
C ALA A 165 10.63 21.29 -10.46
N ILE A 166 9.89 20.67 -9.55
CA ILE A 166 8.53 21.08 -9.20
C ILE A 166 8.60 21.69 -7.80
N SER A 167 8.01 22.87 -7.62
CA SER A 167 7.81 23.40 -6.27
C SER A 167 6.77 22.51 -5.59
N MET A 168 7.23 21.78 -4.58
CA MET A 168 6.35 20.95 -3.75
C MET A 168 5.78 21.75 -2.56
N ARG A 169 6.17 23.02 -2.37
CA ARG A 169 5.62 23.86 -1.30
C ARG A 169 4.11 24.09 -1.55
N PRO A 170 3.22 23.83 -0.56
CA PRO A 170 1.79 24.15 -0.66
C PRO A 170 1.56 25.65 -0.82
N ALA A 171 0.34 25.99 -1.20
CA ALA A 171 -0.11 27.38 -1.24
C ALA A 171 0.08 28.05 0.13
N GLU A 172 0.39 29.34 0.14
CA GLU A 172 0.63 30.06 1.40
C GLU A 172 -0.64 30.12 2.26
N GLU A 173 -1.82 30.19 1.63
CA GLU A 173 -3.12 30.12 2.30
C GLU A 173 -3.31 28.77 3.02
N ASP A 174 -2.95 27.66 2.38
CA ASP A 174 -3.00 26.33 3.00
C ASP A 174 -2.01 26.24 4.18
N LEU A 175 -0.79 26.79 4.01
CA LEU A 175 0.22 26.79 5.07
C LEU A 175 -0.20 27.61 6.29
N GLN A 176 -0.88 28.74 6.10
CA GLN A 176 -1.43 29.53 7.20
C GLN A 176 -2.46 28.74 8.01
N ILE A 177 -3.28 27.92 7.34
CA ILE A 177 -4.25 27.04 8.00
C ILE A 177 -3.54 25.96 8.82
N TYR A 178 -2.53 25.29 8.26
CA TYR A 178 -1.78 24.27 9.01
C TYR A 178 -0.89 24.84 10.12
N GLY A 179 -0.43 26.08 9.96
CA GLY A 179 0.28 26.82 11.00
C GLY A 179 -0.63 27.40 12.08
N SER A 180 -1.96 27.34 11.89
CA SER A 180 -2.93 27.78 12.89
C SER A 180 -3.09 26.74 14.01
N ASP A 181 -3.73 27.12 15.12
CA ASP A 181 -3.98 26.21 16.24
C ASP A 181 -5.20 25.32 15.96
N LEU A 182 -5.05 24.39 15.02
CA LEU A 182 -6.02 23.33 14.77
C LEU A 182 -6.15 22.44 16.00
N ASP A 183 -7.39 22.08 16.36
CA ASP A 183 -7.64 21.27 17.55
C ASP A 183 -7.43 19.78 17.26
N GLY A 184 -6.56 19.15 18.06
CA GLY A 184 -6.37 17.71 18.12
C GLY A 184 -5.96 16.97 16.83
N PRO A 185 -6.18 15.64 16.78
CA PRO A 185 -5.90 14.80 15.62
C PRO A 185 -6.79 15.11 14.41
N ILE A 186 -6.21 14.95 13.22
CA ILE A 186 -6.81 15.32 11.94
C ILE A 186 -7.20 14.09 11.13
N LEU A 187 -8.42 14.11 10.60
CA LEU A 187 -8.84 13.24 9.52
C LEU A 187 -8.69 13.99 8.19
N GLU A 188 -7.92 13.42 7.27
CA GLU A 188 -7.77 13.95 5.91
C GLU A 188 -8.58 13.14 4.91
N VAL A 189 -9.33 13.84 4.06
CA VAL A 189 -10.17 13.25 3.01
C VAL A 189 -9.96 13.93 1.65
N PRO A 190 -10.11 13.23 0.51
CA PRO A 190 -10.49 11.82 0.41
C PRO A 190 -9.43 10.87 0.95
N THR A 191 -9.87 9.76 1.54
CA THR A 191 -8.94 8.73 2.01
C THR A 191 -8.30 8.03 0.82
N TYR A 192 -6.99 7.80 0.89
CA TYR A 192 -6.22 7.14 -0.17
C TYR A 192 -6.42 5.61 -0.23
N PHE A 193 -7.33 5.08 0.60
CA PHE A 193 -7.80 3.70 0.58
C PHE A 193 -9.28 3.66 0.23
N LYS A 194 -9.65 2.76 -0.69
CA LYS A 194 -11.04 2.39 -0.99
C LYS A 194 -11.13 0.92 -1.32
N SER A 195 -12.03 0.21 -0.65
CA SER A 195 -12.29 -1.22 -0.89
C SER A 195 -11.02 -2.09 -0.87
N GLY A 196 -10.11 -1.83 0.08
CA GLY A 196 -8.85 -2.55 0.25
C GLY A 196 -7.77 -2.21 -0.77
N GLN A 197 -8.02 -1.25 -1.67
CA GLN A 197 -7.06 -0.81 -2.67
C GLN A 197 -6.55 0.60 -2.38
N LEU A 198 -5.24 0.78 -2.54
CA LEU A 198 -4.64 2.11 -2.63
C LEU A 198 -5.22 2.79 -3.86
N GLN A 199 -5.97 3.87 -3.67
CA GLN A 199 -6.41 4.70 -4.77
C GLN A 199 -5.20 5.38 -5.39
N ARG A 200 -5.26 5.63 -6.71
CA ARG A 200 -4.32 6.51 -7.42
C ARG A 200 -4.57 7.98 -7.10
N LEU A 201 -4.85 8.29 -5.85
CA LEU A 201 -4.70 9.66 -5.36
C LEU A 201 -3.20 9.94 -5.29
N ASP A 202 -2.79 11.20 -5.42
CA ASP A 202 -1.41 11.65 -5.22
C ASP A 202 -1.14 11.71 -3.71
N PRO A 203 -0.86 10.57 -3.03
CA PRO A 203 -0.90 10.54 -1.57
C PRO A 203 0.41 11.15 -1.01
N GLY A 204 1.39 11.38 -1.89
CA GLY A 204 2.58 12.16 -1.61
C GLY A 204 2.19 13.58 -1.24
N ARG A 205 1.20 14.19 -1.90
CA ARG A 205 0.71 15.53 -1.56
C ARG A 205 0.15 15.61 -0.13
N PHE A 206 -0.68 14.66 0.27
CA PHE A 206 -1.25 14.63 1.63
C PHE A 206 -0.18 14.41 2.70
N LEU A 207 0.75 13.47 2.48
CA LEU A 207 1.89 13.28 3.39
C LEU A 207 2.74 14.55 3.49
N LEU A 208 2.98 15.19 2.34
CA LEU A 208 3.77 16.39 2.27
C LEU A 208 3.10 17.51 3.08
N MET A 209 1.78 17.67 3.00
CA MET A 209 1.03 18.59 3.86
C MET A 209 1.20 18.28 5.34
N GLY A 210 1.22 16.99 5.71
CA GLY A 210 1.59 16.53 7.04
C GLY A 210 3.00 16.96 7.50
N ALA A 211 3.94 17.23 6.60
CA ALA A 211 5.26 17.74 6.96
C ALA A 211 5.25 19.21 7.44
N TRP A 212 4.20 19.97 7.12
CA TRP A 212 4.00 21.35 7.61
C TRP A 212 3.00 21.45 8.74
N ASN A 213 2.46 20.32 9.20
CA ASN A 213 1.47 20.27 10.26
C ASN A 213 2.00 19.44 11.44
N PRO A 214 2.17 20.03 12.65
CA PRO A 214 2.68 19.29 13.80
C PRO A 214 1.67 18.30 14.41
N LYS A 215 0.40 18.30 13.95
CA LYS A 215 -0.68 17.50 14.55
C LYS A 215 -0.68 16.07 13.98
N VAL A 216 -1.18 15.12 14.78
CA VAL A 216 -1.35 13.72 14.34
C VAL A 216 -2.40 13.67 13.22
N THR A 217 -2.09 12.99 12.12
CA THR A 217 -2.96 12.87 10.94
C THR A 217 -3.34 11.41 10.65
N SER A 218 -4.51 11.19 10.05
CA SER A 218 -4.94 9.89 9.50
C SER A 218 -4.14 9.48 8.26
N THR A 219 -3.46 10.42 7.61
CA THR A 219 -2.74 10.14 6.36
C THR A 219 -1.43 9.39 6.61
N CYS A 220 -1.24 8.30 5.88
CA CYS A 220 0.00 7.54 5.91
C CYS A 220 0.40 7.06 4.51
N TYR A 221 1.32 7.77 3.86
CA TYR A 221 1.85 7.39 2.55
C TYR A 221 2.90 6.30 2.69
N ASN A 222 2.86 5.30 1.79
CA ASN A 222 3.73 4.15 1.86
C ASN A 222 3.77 3.54 3.27
N SER A 223 2.60 3.36 3.93
CA SER A 223 2.37 2.47 5.10
C SER A 223 1.51 1.25 4.75
N PHE A 224 1.70 0.13 5.46
CA PHE A 224 0.98 -1.10 5.18
C PHE A 224 -0.50 -0.83 5.40
N ALA A 225 -1.36 -1.21 4.45
CA ALA A 225 -2.80 -1.15 4.62
C ALA A 225 -3.18 -1.88 5.89
N THR A 226 -3.68 -1.18 6.91
CA THR A 226 -4.17 -1.81 8.15
C THR A 226 -5.68 -2.00 8.04
N PRO A 227 -6.27 -3.03 8.69
CA PRO A 227 -7.73 -3.14 8.78
C PRO A 227 -8.38 -1.86 9.32
N LEU A 228 -7.69 -1.18 10.25
CA LEU A 228 -8.07 0.12 10.80
C LEU A 228 -8.20 1.21 9.71
N GLN A 229 -7.23 1.31 8.80
CA GLN A 229 -7.27 2.29 7.72
C GLN A 229 -8.46 2.07 6.78
N GLN A 230 -8.79 0.80 6.47
CA GLN A 230 -9.94 0.50 5.63
C GLN A 230 -11.25 0.90 6.32
N GLN A 231 -11.43 0.53 7.58
CA GLN A 231 -12.65 0.89 8.31
C GLN A 231 -12.79 2.40 8.53
N ILE A 232 -11.69 3.13 8.79
CA ILE A 232 -11.71 4.61 8.86
C ILE A 232 -12.12 5.19 7.50
N ALA A 233 -11.57 4.65 6.40
CA ALA A 233 -11.96 5.07 5.06
C ALA A 233 -13.44 4.82 4.78
N ASP A 234 -13.96 3.64 5.12
CA ASP A 234 -15.37 3.29 4.93
C ASP A 234 -16.31 4.22 5.72
N ILE A 235 -15.94 4.58 6.97
CA ILE A 235 -16.69 5.58 7.75
C ILE A 235 -16.58 6.96 7.07
N ALA A 236 -15.39 7.34 6.61
CA ALA A 236 -15.14 8.63 5.96
C ALA A 236 -15.86 8.78 4.60
N GLU A 237 -16.16 7.70 3.89
CA GLU A 237 -16.96 7.73 2.66
C GLU A 237 -18.40 8.19 2.89
N THR A 238 -18.89 8.15 4.14
CA THR A 238 -20.25 8.52 4.51
C THR A 238 -20.29 9.72 5.45
N LEU A 239 -19.34 10.67 5.31
CA LEU A 239 -19.21 11.86 6.17
C LEU A 239 -20.45 12.77 6.21
N SER A 240 -21.33 12.71 5.20
CA SER A 240 -22.61 13.43 5.22
C SER A 240 -23.63 12.82 6.19
N ASP A 241 -23.38 11.61 6.72
CA ASP A 241 -24.16 11.01 7.80
C ASP A 241 -23.62 11.49 9.16
N PRO A 242 -24.45 12.17 10.00
CA PRO A 242 -24.04 12.59 11.34
C PRO A 242 -23.48 11.45 12.20
N ARG A 243 -23.93 10.21 11.99
CA ARG A 243 -23.47 9.02 12.73
C ARG A 243 -22.03 8.66 12.39
N SER A 244 -21.62 8.85 11.15
CA SER A 244 -20.22 8.65 10.72
C SER A 244 -19.31 9.72 11.31
N ALA A 245 -19.76 10.98 11.35
CA ALA A 245 -19.05 12.05 12.02
C ALA A 245 -18.83 11.76 13.52
N GLN A 246 -19.88 11.28 14.20
CA GLN A 246 -19.82 10.84 15.60
C GLN A 246 -18.88 9.64 15.81
N ALA A 247 -18.91 8.65 14.91
CA ALA A 247 -18.01 7.50 14.97
C ALA A 247 -16.54 7.94 14.85
N LEU A 248 -16.22 8.83 13.91
CA LEU A 248 -14.87 9.39 13.74
C LEU A 248 -14.45 10.26 14.95
N ALA A 249 -15.35 11.07 15.49
CA ALA A 249 -15.09 11.85 16.71
C ALA A 249 -14.82 10.93 17.92
N SER A 250 -15.49 9.78 18.00
CA SER A 250 -15.28 8.74 19.02
C SER A 250 -13.92 8.06 18.90
N LEU A 251 -13.33 7.99 17.69
CA LEU A 251 -11.95 7.55 17.48
C LEU A 251 -10.91 8.57 17.94
N GLY A 252 -11.35 9.78 18.30
CA GLY A 252 -10.50 10.87 18.79
C GLY A 252 -10.11 11.89 17.73
N PHE A 253 -10.61 11.78 16.49
CA PHE A 253 -10.46 12.87 15.52
C PHE A 253 -11.21 14.12 16.01
N ARG A 254 -10.63 15.28 15.72
CA ARG A 254 -11.14 16.59 16.17
C ARG A 254 -11.26 17.60 15.03
N THR A 255 -10.43 17.42 14.00
CA THR A 255 -10.43 18.28 12.82
C THR A 255 -10.59 17.42 11.57
N LEU A 256 -11.44 17.85 10.65
CA LEU A 256 -11.59 17.30 9.31
C LEU A 256 -10.91 18.26 8.32
N VAL A 257 -10.00 17.74 7.51
CA VAL A 257 -9.42 18.46 6.38
C VAL A 257 -9.88 17.82 5.09
N VAL A 258 -10.63 18.58 4.30
CA VAL A 258 -11.10 18.20 2.97
C VAL A 258 -10.14 18.78 1.94
N HIS A 259 -9.42 17.91 1.25
CA HIS A 259 -8.54 18.28 0.16
C HIS A 259 -9.34 18.39 -1.14
N GLU A 260 -9.29 19.56 -1.78
CA GLU A 260 -9.83 19.79 -3.11
C GLU A 260 -8.94 19.05 -4.12
N SER A 261 -9.29 17.78 -4.37
CA SER A 261 -8.50 16.91 -5.23
C SER A 261 -8.64 17.32 -6.71
N ALA A 262 -7.56 17.22 -7.47
CA ALA A 262 -7.61 17.36 -8.93
C ALA A 262 -8.37 16.19 -9.61
N ASP A 263 -8.57 15.08 -8.90
CA ASP A 263 -9.34 13.94 -9.40
C ASP A 263 -10.84 14.18 -9.16
N ARG A 264 -11.49 14.76 -10.18
CA ARG A 264 -12.92 15.06 -10.20
C ARG A 264 -13.82 13.83 -10.02
N ALA A 265 -13.27 12.61 -10.06
CA ALA A 265 -14.02 11.38 -9.88
C ALA A 265 -14.45 11.14 -8.42
N ILE A 266 -13.78 11.78 -7.44
CA ILE A 266 -14.15 11.64 -6.03
C ILE A 266 -15.01 12.84 -5.64
N GLN A 267 -16.31 12.59 -5.50
CA GLN A 267 -17.24 13.58 -5.00
C GLN A 267 -17.08 13.68 -3.48
N MET A 268 -16.56 14.82 -3.02
CA MET A 268 -16.53 15.16 -1.60
C MET A 268 -17.88 15.75 -1.18
N PRO A 269 -18.31 15.57 0.08
CA PRO A 269 -19.49 16.26 0.59
C PRO A 269 -19.34 17.78 0.49
N SER A 270 -20.45 18.43 0.18
CA SER A 270 -20.59 19.88 0.21
C SER A 270 -20.51 20.44 1.64
N ASP A 271 -20.23 21.73 1.77
CA ASP A 271 -20.23 22.41 3.08
C ASP A 271 -21.57 22.28 3.79
N ALA A 272 -22.68 22.30 3.04
CA ALA A 272 -24.03 22.14 3.59
C ALA A 272 -24.26 20.73 4.15
N GLU A 273 -23.86 19.70 3.42
CA GLU A 273 -23.94 18.30 3.89
C GLU A 273 -23.08 18.07 5.12
N LEU A 274 -21.88 18.67 5.18
CA LEU A 274 -21.02 18.60 6.37
C LEU A 274 -21.62 19.37 7.55
N ALA A 275 -22.19 20.55 7.32
CA ALA A 275 -22.86 21.30 8.38
C ALA A 275 -24.07 20.53 8.93
N GLU A 276 -24.87 19.88 8.07
CA GLU A 276 -25.98 19.00 8.48
C GLU A 276 -25.49 17.79 9.28
N ALA A 277 -24.30 17.27 8.97
CA ALA A 277 -23.63 16.21 9.74
C ALA A 277 -23.00 16.70 11.05
N GLY A 278 -23.03 18.01 11.34
CA GLY A 278 -22.56 18.61 12.59
C GLY A 278 -21.09 19.05 12.57
N PHE A 279 -20.49 19.23 11.39
CA PHE A 279 -19.16 19.81 11.26
C PHE A 279 -19.24 21.35 11.27
N ASP A 280 -18.39 22.01 12.04
CA ASP A 280 -18.29 23.47 12.03
C ASP A 280 -17.20 23.91 11.06
N PHE A 281 -17.52 24.73 10.07
CA PHE A 281 -16.51 25.32 9.18
C PHE A 281 -15.52 26.20 9.96
N ILE A 282 -14.22 25.99 9.76
CA ILE A 282 -13.14 26.77 10.38
C ILE A 282 -12.56 27.75 9.37
N SER A 283 -12.05 27.22 8.25
CA SER A 283 -11.30 28.00 7.26
C SER A 283 -11.21 27.28 5.93
N GLN A 284 -10.89 28.03 4.88
CA GLN A 284 -10.61 27.52 3.54
C GLN A 284 -9.34 28.17 3.01
N GLY A 285 -8.48 27.35 2.41
CA GLY A 285 -7.31 27.77 1.66
C GLY A 285 -7.51 27.54 0.16
N GLU A 286 -6.42 27.58 -0.59
CA GLU A 286 -6.46 27.36 -2.03
C GLU A 286 -6.92 25.94 -2.36
N THR A 287 -6.43 24.95 -1.59
CA THR A 287 -6.66 23.53 -1.92
C THR A 287 -7.21 22.70 -0.78
N VAL A 288 -7.53 23.32 0.35
CA VAL A 288 -8.15 22.65 1.49
C VAL A 288 -9.31 23.43 2.08
N ARG A 289 -10.32 22.72 2.57
CA ARG A 289 -11.32 23.22 3.52
C ARG A 289 -11.14 22.51 4.85
N VAL A 290 -11.28 23.24 5.95
CA VAL A 290 -11.06 22.72 7.30
C VAL A 290 -12.29 22.92 8.14
N PHE A 291 -12.68 21.85 8.83
CA PHE A 291 -13.86 21.81 9.69
C PHE A 291 -13.49 21.24 11.05
N ARG A 292 -14.16 21.72 12.10
CA ARG A 292 -14.19 21.08 13.41
C ARG A 292 -15.15 19.90 13.35
N MET A 293 -14.72 18.76 13.88
CA MET A 293 -15.62 17.62 14.07
C MET A 293 -16.65 17.90 15.16
N PRO A 294 -17.84 17.27 15.11
CA PRO A 294 -18.76 17.32 16.24
C PRO A 294 -18.08 16.78 17.52
N ALA A 295 -18.58 17.20 18.67
CA ALA A 295 -18.11 16.69 19.95
C ALA A 295 -18.28 15.17 20.00
N ALA A 296 -17.27 14.47 20.52
CA ALA A 296 -17.32 13.03 20.69
C ALA A 296 -18.49 12.65 21.62
N PRO A 297 -19.42 11.79 21.19
CA PRO A 297 -20.49 11.33 22.06
C PRO A 297 -19.96 10.38 23.13
N ALA A 298 -20.81 10.03 24.09
CA ALA A 298 -20.53 8.93 25.01
C ALA A 298 -20.38 7.62 24.21
N THR A 299 -19.36 6.83 24.56
CA THR A 299 -19.06 5.56 23.88
C THR A 299 -19.34 4.36 24.76
N ILE A 300 -19.82 3.29 24.16
CA ILE A 300 -19.89 1.96 24.77
C ILE A 300 -18.91 1.01 24.07
N GLN A 301 -18.46 -0.02 24.78
CA GLN A 301 -17.47 -0.97 24.26
C GLN A 301 -17.93 -2.42 24.34
N ASP A 302 -19.08 -2.69 24.95
CA ASP A 302 -19.59 -4.04 25.15
C ASP A 302 -20.04 -4.64 23.80
N PRO A 303 -19.41 -5.74 23.34
CA PRO A 303 -19.75 -6.39 22.07
C PRO A 303 -21.21 -6.86 21.95
N ARG A 304 -21.96 -7.00 23.05
CA ARG A 304 -23.40 -7.31 23.01
C ARG A 304 -24.24 -6.26 22.28
N ASN A 305 -23.69 -5.07 22.08
CA ASN A 305 -24.34 -4.00 21.31
C ASN A 305 -24.03 -4.06 19.81
N LEU A 306 -23.27 -5.07 19.37
CA LEU A 306 -23.06 -5.37 17.97
C LEU A 306 -23.99 -6.52 17.56
N GLU A 307 -24.86 -6.25 16.59
CA GLU A 307 -25.75 -7.23 15.98
C GLU A 307 -25.13 -7.71 14.66
N LEU A 308 -24.90 -9.02 14.53
CA LEU A 308 -24.51 -9.63 13.26
C LEU A 308 -25.71 -9.65 12.30
N THR A 309 -25.66 -8.82 11.27
CA THR A 309 -26.78 -8.62 10.32
C THR A 309 -26.60 -9.33 8.99
N LYS A 310 -25.36 -9.67 8.62
CA LYS A 310 -25.07 -10.37 7.36
C LYS A 310 -23.80 -11.19 7.50
N VAL A 311 -23.78 -12.33 6.83
CA VAL A 311 -22.60 -13.18 6.62
C VAL A 311 -22.50 -13.47 5.13
N SER A 312 -21.30 -13.43 4.59
CA SER A 312 -21.02 -13.77 3.18
C SER A 312 -19.56 -14.23 3.03
N LEU A 313 -19.28 -15.01 2.00
CA LEU A 313 -17.92 -15.38 1.65
C LEU A 313 -17.42 -14.58 0.46
N GLN A 314 -16.14 -14.26 0.50
CA GLN A 314 -15.41 -13.75 -0.64
C GLN A 314 -14.18 -14.63 -0.89
N PRO A 315 -13.93 -15.03 -2.14
CA PRO A 315 -12.67 -15.69 -2.49
C PRO A 315 -11.51 -14.76 -2.14
N GLY A 316 -10.63 -15.21 -1.25
CA GLY A 316 -9.42 -14.49 -0.90
C GLY A 316 -8.39 -14.52 -2.02
N LYS A 317 -7.43 -13.60 -1.94
CA LYS A 317 -6.24 -13.60 -2.80
C LYS A 317 -5.02 -13.69 -1.89
N PRO A 318 -4.14 -14.70 -2.05
CA PRO A 318 -4.08 -15.69 -3.14
C PRO A 318 -5.18 -16.77 -3.09
N ALA A 319 -5.39 -17.45 -4.23
CA ALA A 319 -6.37 -18.53 -4.36
C ALA A 319 -6.15 -19.62 -3.28
N GLY A 320 -7.22 -20.02 -2.61
CA GLY A 320 -7.20 -21.00 -1.51
C GLY A 320 -7.31 -20.39 -0.10
N GLN A 321 -7.21 -19.07 0.04
CA GLN A 321 -7.66 -18.39 1.26
C GLN A 321 -9.11 -17.97 1.08
N ASN A 322 -9.96 -18.28 2.05
CA ASN A 322 -11.33 -17.80 2.08
C ASN A 322 -11.44 -16.65 3.07
N ILE A 323 -12.12 -15.58 2.68
CA ILE A 323 -12.38 -14.44 3.54
C ILE A 323 -13.85 -14.49 3.93
N LEU A 324 -14.10 -14.65 5.22
CA LEU A 324 -15.44 -14.54 5.78
C LEU A 324 -15.76 -13.07 6.01
N ASN A 325 -16.72 -12.54 5.27
CA ASN A 325 -17.21 -11.18 5.43
C ASN A 325 -18.48 -11.18 6.30
N THR A 326 -18.47 -10.37 7.34
CA THR A 326 -19.60 -10.19 8.25
C THR A 326 -19.99 -8.72 8.32
N ARG A 327 -21.26 -8.42 8.55
CA ARG A 327 -21.72 -7.06 8.79
C ARG A 327 -22.27 -6.94 10.20
N PHE A 328 -21.66 -6.08 10.98
CA PHE A 328 -22.15 -5.73 12.31
C PHE A 328 -22.92 -4.42 12.26
N ARG A 329 -24.02 -4.34 13.00
CA ARG A 329 -24.78 -3.12 13.25
C ARG A 329 -24.68 -2.77 14.73
N ASN A 330 -24.45 -1.51 15.05
CA ASN A 330 -24.57 -1.03 16.43
C ASN A 330 -26.05 -0.91 16.79
N SER A 331 -26.54 -1.77 17.68
CA SER A 331 -27.95 -1.81 18.10
C SER A 331 -28.29 -0.83 19.23
N SER A 332 -27.29 -0.15 19.79
CA SER A 332 -27.48 0.85 20.85
C SER A 332 -27.81 2.24 20.30
N ASP A 333 -28.24 3.12 21.20
CA ASP A 333 -28.42 4.57 21.00
C ASP A 333 -27.14 5.38 21.26
N HIS A 334 -26.04 4.72 21.63
CA HIS A 334 -24.73 5.31 21.86
C HIS A 334 -23.76 4.96 20.73
N SER A 335 -22.65 5.68 20.61
CA SER A 335 -21.57 5.26 19.71
C SER A 335 -20.86 4.04 20.30
N TRP A 336 -20.70 2.99 19.51
CA TRP A 336 -19.88 1.86 19.88
C TRP A 336 -18.42 2.14 19.46
N LEU A 337 -17.47 1.84 20.33
CA LEU A 337 -16.03 2.03 20.10
C LEU A 337 -15.30 0.72 20.42
N HIS A 338 -14.37 0.33 19.56
CA HIS A 338 -13.55 -0.87 19.80
C HIS A 338 -12.72 -0.70 21.09
N PRO A 339 -12.68 -1.72 21.97
CA PRO A 339 -11.86 -1.68 23.17
C PRO A 339 -10.39 -1.35 22.87
N GLN A 340 -9.77 -0.54 23.71
CA GLN A 340 -8.35 -0.19 23.61
C GLN A 340 -7.46 -1.23 24.33
N PRO A 341 -6.24 -1.51 23.84
CA PRO A 341 -5.68 -1.04 22.57
C PRO A 341 -6.37 -1.68 21.37
N PHE A 342 -6.51 -0.93 20.27
CA PHE A 342 -7.01 -1.47 19.00
C PHE A 342 -6.11 -2.63 18.53
N ARG A 343 -6.67 -3.84 18.51
CA ARG A 343 -5.97 -5.06 18.12
C ARG A 343 -6.94 -6.00 17.39
N PRO A 344 -6.44 -6.87 16.49
CA PRO A 344 -7.25 -7.96 15.98
C PRO A 344 -7.88 -8.75 17.13
N THR A 345 -9.16 -9.04 16.98
CA THR A 345 -9.96 -9.83 17.90
C THR A 345 -9.96 -11.28 17.41
N GLY A 346 -9.55 -12.20 18.26
CA GLY A 346 -9.71 -13.62 18.00
C GLY A 346 -11.15 -14.03 18.28
N VAL A 347 -11.79 -14.68 17.31
CA VAL A 347 -13.14 -15.22 17.43
C VAL A 347 -13.11 -16.71 17.09
N VAL A 348 -14.12 -17.43 17.59
CA VAL A 348 -14.37 -18.82 17.25
C VAL A 348 -15.57 -18.85 16.32
N ALA A 349 -15.39 -19.43 15.13
CA ALA A 349 -16.43 -19.69 14.17
C ALA A 349 -16.90 -21.14 14.34
N HIS A 350 -18.12 -21.31 14.87
CA HIS A 350 -18.77 -22.60 15.00
C HIS A 350 -19.78 -22.76 13.88
N TRP A 351 -19.62 -23.80 13.07
CA TRP A 351 -20.42 -24.07 11.89
C TRP A 351 -21.22 -25.34 12.14
N THR A 352 -22.53 -25.23 12.10
CA THR A 352 -23.44 -26.38 12.20
C THR A 352 -24.09 -26.60 10.85
N SER A 353 -23.93 -27.80 10.30
CA SER A 353 -24.52 -28.16 9.01
C SER A 353 -26.05 -28.11 9.11
N LEU A 354 -26.69 -27.58 8.07
CA LEU A 354 -28.15 -27.57 7.95
C LEU A 354 -28.69 -28.85 7.27
N GLU A 355 -27.79 -29.69 6.76
CA GLU A 355 -28.12 -30.87 5.94
C GLU A 355 -27.65 -32.19 6.59
N SER A 356 -26.64 -32.14 7.46
CA SER A 356 -26.04 -33.27 8.18
C SER A 356 -25.90 -32.95 9.68
N ASP A 357 -25.64 -33.96 10.51
CA ASP A 357 -25.30 -33.77 11.94
C ASP A 357 -23.81 -33.40 12.13
N GLU A 358 -23.19 -32.76 11.14
CA GLU A 358 -21.79 -32.36 11.20
C GLU A 358 -21.63 -30.96 11.79
N ASP A 359 -20.69 -30.84 12.72
CA ASP A 359 -20.24 -29.58 13.29
C ASP A 359 -18.76 -29.37 12.92
N PHE A 360 -18.41 -28.14 12.58
CA PHE A 360 -17.04 -27.72 12.29
C PHE A 360 -16.72 -26.47 13.10
N GLN A 361 -15.54 -26.44 13.73
CA GLN A 361 -15.10 -25.29 14.51
C GLN A 361 -13.75 -24.82 14.02
N ALA A 362 -13.64 -23.52 13.75
CA ALA A 362 -12.40 -22.89 13.34
C ALA A 362 -12.09 -21.65 14.18
N ASP A 363 -10.80 -21.44 14.43
CA ASP A 363 -10.32 -20.15 14.91
C ASP A 363 -10.36 -19.14 13.76
N ALA A 364 -10.86 -17.95 14.06
CA ALA A 364 -10.88 -16.83 13.13
C ALA A 364 -10.22 -15.60 13.74
N VAL A 365 -9.51 -14.83 12.92
CA VAL A 365 -8.86 -13.60 13.34
C VAL A 365 -9.28 -12.47 12.41
N GLY A 366 -9.73 -11.37 13.00
CA GLY A 366 -10.16 -10.19 12.26
C GLY A 366 -10.23 -8.99 13.18
N MET A 367 -10.62 -7.84 12.67
CA MET A 367 -10.81 -6.64 13.49
C MET A 367 -12.30 -6.36 13.53
N LEU A 368 -12.92 -6.40 14.72
CA LEU A 368 -14.28 -5.88 14.92
C LEU A 368 -14.38 -4.45 14.36
N PRO A 369 -15.58 -3.90 14.14
CA PRO A 369 -15.71 -2.49 13.76
C PRO A 369 -14.82 -1.63 14.68
N VAL A 370 -14.23 -0.54 14.19
CA VAL A 370 -13.38 0.32 15.01
C VAL A 370 -14.22 1.32 15.78
N ALA A 371 -15.24 1.86 15.11
CA ALA A 371 -16.28 2.67 15.70
C ALA A 371 -17.55 2.56 14.86
N LEU A 372 -18.71 2.68 15.50
CA LEU A 372 -20.02 2.74 14.84
C LEU A 372 -20.90 3.75 15.56
N GLY A 373 -21.48 4.70 14.84
CA GLY A 373 -22.56 5.54 15.36
C GLY A 373 -23.83 4.72 15.62
N PRO A 374 -24.83 5.29 16.31
CA PRO A 374 -26.09 4.60 16.64
C PRO A 374 -26.80 4.04 15.39
N GLY A 375 -27.06 2.73 15.36
CA GLY A 375 -27.71 2.08 14.22
C GLY A 375 -26.86 1.93 12.97
N GLN A 376 -25.60 2.41 12.95
CA GLN A 376 -24.68 2.29 11.83
C GLN A 376 -24.21 0.84 11.68
N SER A 377 -23.83 0.45 10.46
CA SER A 377 -23.24 -0.85 10.17
C SER A 377 -21.86 -0.75 9.52
N SER A 378 -20.99 -1.70 9.80
CA SER A 378 -19.71 -1.88 9.11
C SER A 378 -19.51 -3.33 8.74
N GLU A 379 -18.83 -3.55 7.62
CA GLU A 379 -18.34 -4.86 7.22
C GLU A 379 -17.00 -5.15 7.91
N VAL A 380 -16.78 -6.42 8.25
CA VAL A 380 -15.57 -6.94 8.89
C VAL A 380 -15.18 -8.22 8.18
N GLN A 381 -13.88 -8.32 7.87
CA GLN A 381 -13.28 -9.47 7.24
C GLN A 381 -12.57 -10.33 8.29
N TRP A 382 -12.79 -11.63 8.22
CA TRP A 382 -12.16 -12.63 9.07
C TRP A 382 -11.34 -13.60 8.23
N GLU A 383 -10.11 -13.84 8.66
CA GLU A 383 -9.28 -14.95 8.19
C GLU A 383 -9.65 -16.18 9.02
N THR A 384 -10.21 -17.21 8.35
CA THR A 384 -10.68 -18.45 8.99
C THR A 384 -10.57 -19.62 8.03
N GLU A 385 -10.47 -20.83 8.58
CA GLU A 385 -10.77 -22.05 7.83
C GLU A 385 -12.28 -22.14 7.59
N LEU A 386 -12.67 -22.74 6.47
CA LEU A 386 -14.06 -23.00 6.13
C LEU A 386 -14.34 -24.51 6.15
N PRO A 387 -15.58 -24.91 6.47
CA PRO A 387 -16.00 -26.30 6.29
C PRO A 387 -16.07 -26.67 4.79
N ASP A 388 -16.39 -27.93 4.51
CA ASP A 388 -16.69 -28.40 3.16
C ASP A 388 -17.95 -27.72 2.58
N GLU A 389 -18.14 -27.85 1.27
CA GLU A 389 -19.29 -27.27 0.56
C GLU A 389 -20.62 -27.69 1.18
N GLY A 390 -21.55 -26.74 1.32
CA GLY A 390 -22.85 -27.02 1.88
C GLY A 390 -23.58 -25.78 2.40
N SER A 391 -24.71 -26.05 3.06
CA SER A 391 -25.54 -25.07 3.75
C SER A 391 -25.22 -25.09 5.24
N TRP A 392 -24.67 -24.00 5.78
CA TRP A 392 -24.16 -23.94 7.14
C TRP A 392 -24.82 -22.81 7.94
N GLN A 393 -25.07 -23.07 9.22
CA GLN A 393 -25.32 -22.05 10.23
C GLN A 393 -24.00 -21.70 10.92
N LEU A 394 -23.60 -20.44 10.83
CA LEU A 394 -22.42 -19.91 11.50
C LEU A 394 -22.83 -19.23 12.80
N GLU A 395 -22.22 -19.64 13.91
CA GLU A 395 -22.19 -18.92 15.16
C GLU A 395 -20.79 -18.32 15.38
N LEU A 396 -20.73 -17.02 15.68
CA LEU A 396 -19.50 -16.33 16.04
C LEU A 396 -19.50 -15.98 17.52
N SER A 397 -18.40 -16.31 18.20
CA SER A 397 -18.16 -15.92 19.60
C SER A 397 -16.74 -15.43 19.78
N LEU A 398 -16.52 -14.52 20.73
CA LEU A 398 -15.19 -14.17 21.21
C LEU A 398 -14.54 -15.38 21.88
N ARG A 399 -13.21 -15.42 21.92
CA ARG A 399 -12.45 -16.52 22.58
C ARG A 399 -12.76 -16.70 24.08
N ASP A 400 -13.31 -15.69 24.74
CA ASP A 400 -13.77 -15.77 26.13
C ASP A 400 -15.21 -16.30 26.26
N GLY A 401 -15.83 -16.70 25.15
CA GLY A 401 -17.18 -17.26 25.08
C GLY A 401 -18.28 -16.22 24.86
N GLN A 402 -17.96 -14.92 24.74
CA GLN A 402 -18.99 -13.92 24.48
C GLN A 402 -19.56 -14.06 23.06
N PHE A 403 -20.86 -14.34 22.97
CA PHE A 403 -21.59 -14.47 21.71
C PHE A 403 -21.65 -13.16 20.92
N LEU A 404 -21.33 -13.20 19.62
CA LEU A 404 -21.39 -12.07 18.68
C LEU A 404 -22.59 -12.15 17.72
N GLY A 405 -23.08 -13.35 17.41
CA GLY A 405 -24.23 -13.51 16.52
C GLY A 405 -24.25 -14.83 15.76
N ILE A 406 -25.38 -15.08 15.10
CA ILE A 406 -25.59 -16.21 14.20
C ILE A 406 -25.91 -15.69 12.79
N GLY A 407 -25.39 -16.36 11.77
CA GLY A 407 -25.74 -16.14 10.37
C GLY A 407 -25.90 -17.46 9.63
N ARG A 408 -26.49 -17.40 8.43
CA ARG A 408 -26.58 -18.54 7.52
C ARG A 408 -25.74 -18.27 6.29
N LEU A 409 -25.12 -19.33 5.77
CA LEU A 409 -24.23 -19.25 4.64
C LEU A 409 -24.34 -20.53 3.80
N ASP A 410 -24.68 -20.34 2.52
CA ASP A 410 -24.66 -21.42 1.52
C ASP A 410 -23.50 -21.15 0.57
N PHE A 411 -22.63 -22.13 0.36
CA PHE A 411 -21.54 -21.97 -0.59
C PHE A 411 -21.16 -23.28 -1.29
N GLN A 412 -20.71 -23.12 -2.53
CA GLN A 412 -20.16 -24.16 -3.39
C GLN A 412 -18.69 -23.80 -3.62
N ASN A 413 -17.76 -24.73 -3.42
CA ASN A 413 -16.37 -24.51 -3.79
C ASN A 413 -16.34 -24.43 -5.31
N ARG A 414 -15.82 -23.32 -5.83
CA ARG A 414 -15.68 -23.08 -7.26
C ARG A 414 -14.25 -23.29 -7.72
#